data_AF-A0A2K8L4H4-F1
#
_entry.id   AF-A0A2K8L4H4-F1
#
_cell.length_a   1.000
_cell.length_b   1.000
_cell.length_c   1.000
_cell.angle_alpha   90.00
_cell.angle_beta   90.00
_cell.angle_gamma   90.00
#
_symmetry.space_group_name_H-M   'P 1'
#
loop_
_entity.id
_entity.type
_entity.pdbx_description
1 polymer ?
#
loop_
_entity_poly.entity_id
_entity_poly.type
_entity_poly.pdbx_seq_one_letter_code
_entity_poly.pdbx_strand_id
1 'polypeptide(L)'
;MDENLDLCAEQRSEHLMSDHPQNVPTVDQKDDSIFGCDPFGPVTEDQMERMKKRFQEAKDLRMAAAEEASAYSLEMYDNAEVVQRLTSVERQKDMEHLRSILRKMQITKSRRELTPQPRNYDDLMNRLSKRYPHFGDVIELLRARMRMNALKKHPTVDFGGNLLLLGAPGCGKSSFLCDLGEALGTKFSVVSCAAASTSAELTGLSSCWGNGHPGIVHELLVQQGCANPIFLLDEVEKSQSEGQQPFMHALYGLLEKSFARNFKDEFVNVTINASKINWFASANDVNSLDPPIRDRFEVIHVNVPSRSDLELIVPQIYKRQVDDHGLQHIYAPSLSDDILSLLLKMKISSIRRIKVLIERALANAAIRANQDGDLVHLVCEDFPDMRSEQESLPRIGFI
;
A
#
# COMPACT_ATOMS: atom_id res chain seq x y z
N MET A 1 9.36 -38.79 29.32
CA MET A 1 10.25 -38.21 30.35
C MET A 1 10.64 -36.83 29.86
N ASP A 2 9.67 -35.95 29.61
CA ASP A 2 8.75 -35.30 30.59
C ASP A 2 9.59 -34.43 31.54
N GLU A 3 9.34 -33.15 31.76
CA GLU A 3 8.09 -32.39 31.64
C GLU A 3 8.38 -30.89 31.95
N ASN A 4 7.35 -30.07 31.73
CA ASN A 4 7.07 -28.77 32.36
C ASN A 4 7.31 -27.48 31.58
N LEU A 5 6.33 -27.25 30.69
CA LEU A 5 5.57 -26.01 30.55
C LEU A 5 4.81 -25.61 31.84
N ASP A 6 4.39 -24.34 31.86
CA ASP A 6 3.27 -23.74 32.60
C ASP A 6 3.42 -23.47 34.11
N LEU A 7 3.80 -22.23 34.41
CA LEU A 7 3.60 -21.53 35.69
C LEU A 7 2.78 -20.27 35.42
N CYS A 8 1.48 -20.31 35.73
CA CYS A 8 0.69 -19.17 36.26
C CYS A 8 -0.78 -19.59 36.46
N ALA A 9 -1.04 -20.33 37.52
CA ALA A 9 -2.35 -20.40 38.15
C ALA A 9 -2.14 -20.68 39.65
N GLU A 10 -3.04 -20.16 40.46
CA GLU A 10 -3.13 -20.30 41.93
C GLU A 10 -2.28 -19.34 42.75
N GLN A 11 -2.94 -18.32 43.31
CA GLN A 11 -3.14 -18.21 44.76
C GLN A 11 -3.98 -16.98 45.08
N ARG A 12 -5.18 -17.20 45.64
CA ARG A 12 -5.65 -16.60 46.91
C ARG A 12 -7.16 -16.80 47.07
N SER A 13 -7.50 -17.84 47.83
CA SER A 13 -8.75 -17.95 48.58
C SER A 13 -8.40 -18.31 50.01
N GLU A 14 -8.89 -17.52 50.96
CA GLU A 14 -9.32 -17.87 52.34
C GLU A 14 -9.16 -16.68 53.29
N HIS A 15 -10.27 -16.12 53.81
CA HIS A 15 -10.70 -16.28 55.22
C HIS A 15 -11.94 -15.42 55.59
N LEU A 16 -12.98 -16.14 56.05
CA LEU A 16 -13.93 -15.92 57.16
C LEU A 16 -14.83 -14.67 57.36
N MET A 17 -16.14 -14.94 57.20
CA MET A 17 -17.34 -14.77 58.06
C MET A 17 -17.44 -13.74 59.20
N SER A 18 -18.59 -13.03 59.21
CA SER A 18 -19.56 -12.69 60.29
C SER A 18 -20.29 -11.38 59.86
N ASP A 19 -21.60 -11.12 59.97
CA ASP A 19 -22.68 -11.54 60.87
C ASP A 19 -24.06 -11.35 60.18
N HIS A 20 -25.07 -12.09 60.67
CA HIS A 20 -26.51 -11.94 60.42
C HIS A 20 -27.13 -10.94 61.44
N PRO A 21 -28.30 -10.27 61.19
CA PRO A 21 -29.60 -10.96 61.28
C PRO A 21 -30.80 -10.40 60.45
N GLN A 22 -31.72 -11.33 60.17
CA GLN A 22 -33.20 -11.25 60.20
C GLN A 22 -33.96 -10.10 59.50
N ASN A 23 -34.73 -10.44 58.46
CA ASN A 23 -36.21 -10.47 58.55
C ASN A 23 -36.84 -11.06 57.28
N VAL A 24 -37.66 -12.10 57.45
CA VAL A 24 -38.50 -12.71 56.40
C VAL A 24 -39.96 -12.44 56.80
N PRO A 25 -40.79 -11.81 55.95
CA PRO A 25 -42.23 -11.96 56.07
C PRO A 25 -42.67 -13.16 55.22
N THR A 26 -43.18 -14.18 55.89
CA THR A 26 -44.08 -15.18 55.32
C THR A 26 -45.36 -14.50 54.82
N VAL A 27 -45.76 -14.77 53.58
CA VAL A 27 -47.10 -14.45 53.08
C VAL A 27 -47.76 -15.71 52.53
N ASP A 28 -48.98 -15.88 53.01
CA ASP A 28 -49.87 -17.01 52.92
C ASP A 28 -50.20 -17.51 51.51
N GLN A 29 -50.45 -18.82 51.45
CA GLN A 29 -51.28 -19.43 50.42
C GLN A 29 -52.70 -18.86 50.51
N LYS A 30 -53.10 -18.08 49.50
CA LYS A 30 -54.47 -17.96 48.95
C LYS A 30 -54.48 -16.89 47.86
N ASP A 31 -54.64 -17.33 46.61
CA ASP A 31 -55.64 -16.81 45.66
C ASP A 31 -55.36 -17.38 44.26
N ASP A 32 -56.12 -18.43 43.94
CA ASP A 32 -56.31 -18.96 42.59
C ASP A 32 -57.07 -17.94 41.73
N SER A 33 -56.41 -16.94 41.15
CA SER A 33 -57.01 -16.18 40.02
C SER A 33 -56.06 -15.19 39.30
N ILE A 34 -54.84 -15.56 38.89
CA ILE A 34 -54.10 -14.76 37.88
C ILE A 34 -53.31 -15.70 36.95
N PHE A 35 -54.04 -16.49 36.14
CA PHE A 35 -53.51 -16.97 34.86
C PHE A 35 -53.86 -15.92 33.81
N GLY A 36 -52.89 -15.11 33.41
CA GLY A 36 -53.11 -14.14 32.35
C GLY A 36 -51.95 -13.17 32.21
N CYS A 37 -50.90 -13.59 31.53
CA CYS A 37 -50.11 -12.79 30.59
C CYS A 37 -48.89 -13.60 30.15
N ASP A 38 -49.03 -14.30 29.03
CA ASP A 38 -47.87 -14.59 28.18
C ASP A 38 -47.29 -13.22 27.77
N PRO A 39 -46.02 -12.87 28.08
CA PRO A 39 -45.46 -11.55 27.78
C PRO A 39 -45.35 -11.28 26.27
N PHE A 40 -45.65 -12.28 25.45
CA PHE A 40 -45.82 -12.19 24.01
C PHE A 40 -47.22 -12.73 23.67
N GLY A 41 -48.20 -11.84 23.53
CA GLY A 41 -49.50 -12.19 22.95
C GLY A 41 -49.33 -12.82 21.55
N PRO A 42 -50.37 -13.50 21.01
CA PRO A 42 -50.29 -14.14 19.70
C PRO A 42 -49.80 -13.15 18.65
N VAL A 43 -48.72 -13.51 17.96
CA VAL A 43 -48.12 -12.69 16.90
C VAL A 43 -49.22 -12.30 15.91
N THR A 44 -49.53 -11.02 15.85
CA THR A 44 -50.58 -10.53 14.95
C THR A 44 -50.13 -10.66 13.50
N GLU A 45 -51.08 -10.76 12.56
CA GLU A 45 -50.77 -10.82 11.12
C GLU A 45 -49.85 -9.66 10.68
N ASP A 46 -50.09 -8.45 11.21
CA ASP A 46 -49.25 -7.26 10.94
C ASP A 46 -47.81 -7.43 11.49
N GLN A 47 -47.63 -8.04 12.67
CA GLN A 47 -46.29 -8.35 13.18
C GLN A 47 -45.57 -9.40 12.32
N MET A 48 -46.30 -10.42 11.85
CA MET A 48 -45.76 -11.46 10.98
C MET A 48 -45.38 -10.91 9.59
N GLU A 49 -46.18 -9.99 9.05
CA GLU A 49 -45.94 -9.32 7.77
C GLU A 49 -44.71 -8.38 7.83
N ARG A 50 -44.56 -7.62 8.93
CA ARG A 50 -43.35 -6.81 9.18
C ARG A 50 -42.09 -7.66 9.32
N MET A 51 -42.17 -8.82 9.99
CA MET A 51 -41.04 -9.75 10.10
C MET A 51 -40.66 -10.34 8.73
N LYS A 52 -41.65 -10.78 7.93
CA LYS A 52 -41.42 -11.26 6.56
C LYS A 52 -40.77 -10.18 5.68
N LYS A 53 -41.24 -8.93 5.79
CA LYS A 53 -40.68 -7.78 5.05
C LYS A 53 -39.22 -7.52 5.43
N ARG A 54 -38.88 -7.47 6.72
CA ARG A 54 -37.48 -7.30 7.19
C ARG A 54 -36.58 -8.45 6.74
N PHE A 55 -37.09 -9.68 6.72
CA PHE A 55 -36.33 -10.83 6.28
C PHE A 55 -36.05 -10.78 4.77
N GLN A 56 -37.04 -10.36 3.99
CA GLN A 56 -36.89 -10.15 2.55
C GLN A 56 -35.92 -9.00 2.25
N GLU A 57 -36.04 -7.86 2.92
CA GLU A 57 -35.10 -6.73 2.81
C GLU A 57 -33.66 -7.16 3.14
N ALA A 58 -33.45 -7.93 4.22
CA ALA A 58 -32.14 -8.45 4.58
C ALA A 58 -31.60 -9.47 3.56
N LYS A 59 -32.47 -10.28 2.95
CA LYS A 59 -32.12 -11.22 1.88
C LYS A 59 -31.72 -10.47 0.60
N ASP A 60 -32.47 -9.44 0.24
CA ASP A 60 -32.21 -8.60 -0.94
C ASP A 60 -30.91 -7.81 -0.77
N LEU A 61 -30.65 -7.24 0.42
CA LEU A 61 -29.37 -6.63 0.78
C LEU A 61 -28.20 -7.62 0.68
N ARG A 62 -28.38 -8.86 1.15
CA ARG A 62 -27.38 -9.93 1.03
C ARG A 62 -27.12 -10.33 -0.42
N MET A 63 -28.17 -10.47 -1.23
CA MET A 63 -28.01 -10.80 -2.65
C MET A 63 -27.34 -9.67 -3.42
N ALA A 64 -27.71 -8.41 -3.15
CA ALA A 64 -27.09 -7.24 -3.74
C ALA A 64 -25.60 -7.15 -3.37
N ALA A 65 -25.25 -7.37 -2.09
CA ALA A 65 -23.85 -7.40 -1.64
C ALA A 65 -23.06 -8.56 -2.27
N ALA A 66 -23.68 -9.73 -2.47
CA ALA A 66 -23.05 -10.87 -3.15
C ALA A 66 -22.86 -10.64 -4.66
N GLU A 67 -23.82 -9.98 -5.32
CA GLU A 67 -23.72 -9.59 -6.72
C GLU A 67 -22.62 -8.53 -6.91
N GLU A 68 -22.53 -7.55 -6.02
CA GLU A 68 -21.50 -6.53 -5.99
C GLU A 68 -20.11 -7.15 -5.73
N ALA A 69 -19.98 -8.06 -4.76
CA ALA A 69 -18.73 -8.78 -4.49
C ALA A 69 -18.29 -9.65 -5.69
N SER A 70 -19.23 -10.29 -6.38
CA SER A 70 -18.94 -11.05 -7.60
C SER A 70 -18.42 -10.15 -8.73
N ALA A 71 -18.85 -8.88 -8.79
CA ALA A 71 -18.43 -7.96 -9.83
C ALA A 71 -17.00 -7.44 -9.64
N TYR A 72 -16.50 -7.42 -8.40
CA TYR A 72 -15.12 -7.07 -8.05
C TYR A 72 -14.17 -8.27 -8.05
N SER A 73 -14.67 -9.48 -8.28
CA SER A 73 -13.86 -10.70 -8.30
C SER A 73 -13.18 -10.90 -9.66
N LEU A 74 -11.87 -11.10 -9.65
CA LEU A 74 -11.08 -11.51 -10.81
C LEU A 74 -10.46 -12.88 -10.57
N GLU A 75 -10.56 -13.76 -11.55
CA GLU A 75 -9.80 -15.02 -11.56
C GLU A 75 -8.35 -14.75 -11.97
N MET A 76 -7.41 -15.02 -11.06
CA MET A 76 -5.99 -14.74 -11.25
C MET A 76 -5.27 -15.85 -11.99
N TYR A 77 -5.66 -17.11 -11.83
CA TYR A 77 -5.05 -18.27 -12.48
C TYR A 77 -6.05 -19.42 -12.53
N ASP A 78 -5.84 -20.37 -13.43
CA ASP A 78 -6.67 -21.57 -13.52
C ASP A 78 -6.21 -22.62 -12.49
N ASN A 79 -7.11 -23.05 -11.61
CA ASN A 79 -6.83 -24.11 -10.64
C ASN A 79 -6.54 -25.45 -11.34
N ALA A 80 -7.15 -25.73 -12.49
CA ALA A 80 -6.87 -26.95 -13.24
C ALA A 80 -5.41 -26.97 -13.74
N GLU A 81 -4.90 -25.84 -14.22
CA GLU A 81 -3.49 -25.68 -14.63
C GLU A 81 -2.55 -25.89 -13.43
N VAL A 82 -2.88 -25.34 -12.26
CA VAL A 82 -2.10 -25.56 -11.01
C VAL A 82 -2.06 -27.03 -10.62
N VAL A 83 -3.20 -27.73 -10.66
CA VAL A 83 -3.28 -29.16 -10.31
C VAL A 83 -2.50 -30.01 -11.31
N GLN A 84 -2.62 -29.72 -12.60
CA GLN A 84 -1.86 -30.40 -13.66
C GLN A 84 -0.35 -30.20 -13.44
N ARG A 85 0.07 -28.97 -13.15
CA ARG A 85 1.47 -28.65 -12.88
C ARG A 85 1.97 -29.38 -11.63
N LEU A 86 1.21 -29.37 -10.53
CA LEU A 86 1.55 -30.06 -9.28
C LEU A 86 1.73 -31.57 -9.51
N THR A 87 0.83 -32.19 -10.29
CA THR A 87 0.91 -33.62 -10.64
C THR A 87 2.18 -33.93 -11.45
N SER A 88 2.56 -33.03 -12.38
CA SER A 88 3.76 -33.20 -13.22
C SER A 88 5.07 -33.22 -12.42
N VAL A 89 5.13 -32.52 -11.29
CA VAL A 89 6.34 -32.41 -10.45
C VAL A 89 6.31 -33.28 -9.20
N GLU A 90 5.21 -33.99 -8.93
CA GLU A 90 5.00 -34.71 -7.68
C GLU A 90 6.09 -35.74 -7.38
N ARG A 91 6.59 -36.42 -8.43
CA ARG A 91 7.62 -37.47 -8.35
C ARG A 91 9.06 -36.93 -8.32
N GLN A 92 9.27 -35.64 -8.53
CA GLN A 92 10.60 -35.02 -8.55
C GLN A 92 10.96 -34.55 -7.13
N LYS A 93 11.92 -35.24 -6.49
CA LYS A 93 12.32 -34.95 -5.10
C LYS A 93 12.92 -33.55 -4.96
N ASP A 94 13.69 -33.11 -5.95
CA ASP A 94 14.43 -31.83 -5.92
C ASP A 94 13.52 -30.59 -6.09
N MET A 95 12.22 -30.78 -6.34
CA MET A 95 11.23 -29.71 -6.59
C MET A 95 10.32 -29.45 -5.38
N GLU A 96 10.81 -29.64 -4.15
CA GLU A 96 9.99 -29.46 -2.94
C GLU A 96 9.49 -28.01 -2.77
N HIS A 97 10.35 -27.02 -3.04
CA HIS A 97 9.98 -25.60 -2.96
C HIS A 97 8.81 -25.26 -3.90
N LEU A 98 8.92 -25.68 -5.17
CA LEU A 98 7.86 -25.51 -6.17
C LEU A 98 6.56 -26.21 -5.75
N ARG A 99 6.64 -27.45 -5.28
CA ARG A 99 5.46 -28.20 -4.79
C ARG A 99 4.76 -27.49 -3.64
N SER A 100 5.52 -26.92 -2.71
CA SER A 100 4.97 -26.14 -1.60
C SER A 100 4.17 -24.93 -2.08
N ILE A 101 4.72 -24.18 -3.05
CA ILE A 101 4.04 -23.02 -3.64
C ILE A 101 2.79 -23.43 -4.42
N LEU A 102 2.86 -24.46 -5.28
CA LEU A 102 1.71 -24.95 -6.03
C LEU A 102 0.58 -25.49 -5.13
N ARG A 103 0.92 -26.17 -4.02
CA ARG A 103 -0.06 -26.58 -3.02
C ARG A 103 -0.73 -25.38 -2.35
N LYS A 104 0.04 -24.33 -2.02
CA LYS A 104 -0.51 -23.08 -1.51
C LYS A 104 -1.45 -22.44 -2.53
N MET A 105 -1.08 -22.41 -3.81
CA MET A 105 -1.96 -21.91 -4.88
C MET A 105 -3.24 -22.75 -5.01
N GLN A 106 -3.17 -24.07 -4.89
CA GLN A 106 -4.35 -24.94 -4.94
C GLN A 106 -5.32 -24.66 -3.79
N ILE A 107 -4.80 -24.43 -2.59
CA ILE A 107 -5.61 -24.14 -1.39
C ILE A 107 -6.16 -22.71 -1.43
N THR A 108 -5.33 -21.78 -1.88
CA THR A 108 -5.67 -20.36 -1.91
C THR A 108 -6.57 -20.12 -3.11
N LYS A 109 -7.82 -19.71 -2.90
CA LYS A 109 -8.78 -19.49 -4.00
C LYS A 109 -8.15 -18.63 -5.11
N SER A 110 -8.27 -19.07 -6.37
CA SER A 110 -7.75 -18.38 -7.56
C SER A 110 -8.38 -17.00 -7.78
N ARG A 111 -9.57 -16.79 -7.23
CA ARG A 111 -10.28 -15.51 -7.30
C ARG A 111 -9.76 -14.53 -6.25
N ARG A 112 -9.48 -13.31 -6.71
CA ARG A 112 -9.07 -12.17 -5.89
C ARG A 112 -10.02 -11.01 -6.07
N GLU A 113 -10.25 -10.26 -5.01
CA GLU A 113 -11.02 -9.03 -5.06
C GLU A 113 -10.14 -7.90 -5.60
N LEU A 114 -10.66 -7.18 -6.58
CA LEU A 114 -10.10 -5.94 -7.05
C LEU A 114 -10.44 -4.84 -6.05
N THR A 115 -9.46 -4.00 -5.76
CA THR A 115 -9.66 -2.82 -4.91
C THR A 115 -10.69 -1.90 -5.59
N PRO A 116 -11.86 -1.68 -4.97
CA PRO A 116 -12.86 -0.77 -5.52
C PRO A 116 -12.31 0.66 -5.50
N GLN A 117 -12.72 1.47 -6.47
CA GLN A 117 -12.38 2.88 -6.44
C GLN A 117 -13.14 3.56 -5.28
N PRO A 118 -12.46 4.32 -4.39
CA PRO A 118 -13.15 5.06 -3.34
C PRO A 118 -14.13 6.08 -3.93
N ARG A 119 -15.35 6.17 -3.38
CA ARG A 119 -16.37 7.15 -3.85
C ARG A 119 -15.93 8.59 -3.62
N ASN A 120 -15.14 8.84 -2.58
CA ASN A 120 -14.55 10.13 -2.22
C ASN A 120 -13.17 10.34 -2.85
N TYR A 121 -12.92 9.81 -4.04
CA TYR A 121 -11.62 9.95 -4.71
C TYR A 121 -11.22 11.41 -4.94
N ASP A 122 -12.19 12.32 -5.13
CA ASP A 122 -11.86 13.72 -5.35
C ASP A 122 -11.24 14.37 -4.10
N ASP A 123 -11.77 14.07 -2.91
CA ASP A 123 -11.19 14.51 -1.63
C ASP A 123 -9.80 13.92 -1.42
N LEU A 124 -9.58 12.65 -1.79
CA LEU A 124 -8.27 12.01 -1.75
C LEU A 124 -7.27 12.75 -2.64
N MET A 125 -7.67 13.08 -3.87
CA MET A 125 -6.84 13.86 -4.80
C MET A 125 -6.57 15.28 -4.30
N ASN A 126 -7.55 15.91 -3.65
CA ASN A 126 -7.38 17.23 -3.04
C ASN A 126 -6.37 17.20 -1.89
N ARG A 127 -6.37 16.14 -1.06
CA ARG A 127 -5.34 15.94 -0.02
C ARG A 127 -3.96 15.70 -0.62
N LEU A 128 -3.86 14.86 -1.65
CA LEU A 128 -2.59 14.62 -2.35
C LEU A 128 -2.06 15.90 -3.01
N SER A 129 -2.93 16.73 -3.59
CA SER A 129 -2.56 18.01 -4.21
C SER A 129 -1.99 19.00 -3.20
N LYS A 130 -2.53 19.04 -1.97
CA LYS A 130 -1.95 19.84 -0.88
C LYS A 130 -0.61 19.31 -0.39
N ARG A 131 -0.38 18.00 -0.49
CA ARG A 131 0.87 17.34 -0.05
C ARG A 131 1.98 17.40 -1.10
N TYR A 132 1.57 17.37 -2.37
CA TYR A 132 2.44 17.35 -3.54
C TYR A 132 1.99 18.41 -4.56
N PRO A 133 2.11 19.71 -4.24
CA PRO A 133 1.59 20.77 -5.11
C PRO A 133 2.28 20.80 -6.48
N HIS A 134 3.56 20.40 -6.57
CA HIS A 134 4.31 20.28 -7.82
C HIS A 134 3.92 19.07 -8.70
N PHE A 135 3.07 18.16 -8.19
CA PHE A 135 2.49 17.04 -8.94
C PHE A 135 1.14 17.39 -9.59
N GLY A 136 0.78 18.68 -9.68
CA GLY A 136 -0.53 19.14 -10.17
C GLY A 136 -1.01 18.46 -11.44
N ASP A 137 -0.17 18.39 -12.48
CA ASP A 137 -0.50 17.76 -13.76
C ASP A 137 -0.78 16.26 -13.61
N VAL A 138 0.05 15.56 -12.83
CA VAL A 138 -0.12 14.12 -12.53
C VAL A 138 -1.43 13.88 -11.81
N ILE A 139 -1.71 14.67 -10.78
CA ILE A 139 -2.92 14.53 -9.97
C ILE A 139 -4.16 14.82 -10.81
N GLU A 140 -4.13 15.85 -11.68
CA GLU A 140 -5.26 16.16 -12.55
C GLU A 140 -5.52 15.06 -13.58
N LEU A 141 -4.47 14.48 -14.16
CA LEU A 141 -4.58 13.33 -15.07
C LEU A 141 -5.21 12.13 -14.35
N LEU A 142 -4.71 11.77 -13.15
CA LEU A 142 -5.26 10.68 -12.36
C LEU A 142 -6.71 10.96 -11.96
N ARG A 143 -7.03 12.18 -11.53
CA ARG A 143 -8.40 12.63 -11.20
C ARG A 143 -9.32 12.52 -12.42
N ALA A 144 -8.87 12.89 -13.62
CA ALA A 144 -9.63 12.73 -14.86
C ALA A 144 -9.93 11.26 -15.17
N ARG A 145 -8.92 10.38 -15.06
CA ARG A 145 -9.06 8.93 -15.25
C ARG A 145 -10.04 8.32 -14.23
N MET A 146 -9.96 8.73 -12.96
CA MET A 146 -10.88 8.27 -11.92
C MET A 146 -12.31 8.78 -12.10
N ARG A 147 -12.50 10.02 -12.59
CA ARG A 147 -13.82 10.56 -12.98
C ARG A 147 -14.46 9.70 -14.06
N MET A 148 -13.71 9.38 -15.12
CA MET A 148 -14.19 8.49 -16.18
C MET A 148 -14.50 7.09 -15.64
N ASN A 149 -13.62 6.55 -14.79
CA ASN A 149 -13.79 5.23 -14.21
C ASN A 149 -15.02 5.12 -13.29
N ALA A 150 -15.37 6.21 -12.58
CA ALA A 150 -16.57 6.29 -11.74
C ALA A 150 -17.89 6.14 -12.51
N LEU A 151 -17.88 6.32 -13.84
CA LEU A 151 -19.06 6.09 -14.69
C LEU A 151 -19.32 4.59 -14.96
N LYS A 152 -18.36 3.70 -14.66
CA LYS A 152 -18.54 2.26 -14.83
C LYS A 152 -19.48 1.72 -13.75
N LYS A 153 -20.22 0.64 -14.06
CA LYS A 153 -21.12 -0.04 -13.09
C LYS A 153 -20.38 -0.48 -11.82
N HIS A 154 -19.12 -0.94 -11.98
CA HIS A 154 -18.28 -1.42 -10.88
C HIS A 154 -16.88 -0.80 -11.00
N PRO A 155 -16.67 0.41 -10.46
CA PRO A 155 -15.41 1.12 -10.58
C PRO A 155 -14.35 0.51 -9.65
N THR A 156 -13.24 0.07 -10.21
CA THR A 156 -12.04 -0.43 -9.50
C THR A 156 -10.89 0.55 -9.65
N VAL A 157 -9.88 0.52 -8.78
CA VAL A 157 -8.64 1.27 -9.02
C VAL A 157 -7.99 0.81 -10.35
N ASP A 158 -8.12 1.65 -11.38
CA ASP A 158 -7.62 1.45 -12.74
C ASP A 158 -7.39 2.83 -13.35
N PHE A 159 -6.15 3.14 -13.69
CA PHE A 159 -5.79 4.41 -14.32
C PHE A 159 -5.86 4.33 -15.85
N GLY A 160 -6.28 3.22 -16.45
CA GLY A 160 -6.53 3.13 -17.90
C GLY A 160 -5.30 2.76 -18.74
N GLY A 161 -4.14 3.35 -18.47
CA GLY A 161 -2.88 3.07 -19.18
C GLY A 161 -1.64 3.27 -18.31
N ASN A 162 -0.48 2.82 -18.81
CA ASN A 162 0.78 2.91 -18.09
C ASN A 162 1.29 4.37 -18.10
N LEU A 163 1.80 4.83 -16.96
CA LEU A 163 2.25 6.22 -16.81
C LEU A 163 3.75 6.28 -16.58
N LEU A 164 4.45 7.19 -17.26
CA LEU A 164 5.86 7.47 -17.01
C LEU A 164 6.01 8.88 -16.40
N LEU A 165 6.44 8.91 -15.14
CA LEU A 165 6.72 10.13 -14.38
C LEU A 165 8.14 10.62 -14.73
N LEU A 166 8.22 11.60 -15.62
CA LEU A 166 9.47 12.21 -16.07
C LEU A 166 9.80 13.43 -15.20
N GLY A 167 10.92 13.41 -14.49
CA GLY A 167 11.33 14.57 -13.71
C GLY A 167 12.63 14.35 -12.96
N ALA A 168 13.19 15.42 -12.39
CA ALA A 168 14.49 15.40 -11.73
C ALA A 168 14.58 14.36 -10.57
N PRO A 169 15.79 13.87 -10.25
CA PRO A 169 15.98 12.95 -9.14
C PRO A 169 15.64 13.62 -7.80
N GLY A 170 14.94 12.89 -6.94
CA GLY A 170 14.58 13.39 -5.61
C GLY A 170 13.42 14.39 -5.57
N CYS A 171 12.62 14.53 -6.63
CA CYS A 171 11.37 15.31 -6.62
C CYS A 171 10.18 14.60 -5.94
N GLY A 172 10.35 13.34 -5.49
CA GLY A 172 9.35 12.62 -4.69
C GLY A 172 8.41 11.68 -5.44
N LYS A 173 8.75 11.25 -6.67
CA LYS A 173 7.95 10.33 -7.51
C LYS A 173 7.53 9.05 -6.76
N SER A 174 8.48 8.32 -6.20
CA SER A 174 8.22 7.05 -5.50
C SER A 174 7.41 7.29 -4.22
N SER A 175 7.67 8.38 -3.48
CA SER A 175 6.90 8.73 -2.29
C SER A 175 5.45 9.09 -2.62
N PHE A 176 5.22 9.85 -3.70
CA PHE A 176 3.88 10.20 -4.18
C PHE A 176 3.07 8.94 -4.52
N LEU A 177 3.66 7.97 -5.23
CA LEU A 177 2.96 6.74 -5.61
C LEU A 177 2.69 5.81 -4.43
N CYS A 178 3.60 5.78 -3.44
CA CYS A 178 3.37 5.07 -2.19
C CYS A 178 2.17 5.65 -1.43
N ASP A 179 2.16 6.98 -1.23
CA ASP A 179 1.06 7.70 -0.58
C ASP A 179 -0.26 7.58 -1.39
N LEU A 180 -0.19 7.52 -2.72
CA LEU A 180 -1.35 7.27 -3.60
C LEU A 180 -1.93 5.87 -3.38
N GLY A 181 -1.08 4.84 -3.28
CA GLY A 181 -1.49 3.47 -2.97
C GLY A 181 -2.20 3.38 -1.63
N GLU A 182 -1.61 3.98 -0.59
CA GLU A 182 -2.20 4.08 0.74
C GLU A 182 -3.55 4.81 0.72
N ALA A 183 -3.63 5.96 0.04
CA ALA A 183 -4.85 6.75 -0.07
C ALA A 183 -6.00 5.98 -0.78
N LEU A 184 -5.66 5.12 -1.75
CA LEU A 184 -6.62 4.32 -2.50
C LEU A 184 -6.90 2.95 -1.86
N GLY A 185 -6.15 2.55 -0.84
CA GLY A 185 -6.26 1.23 -0.22
C GLY A 185 -5.76 0.08 -1.11
N THR A 186 -4.88 0.36 -2.07
CA THR A 186 -4.25 -0.67 -2.93
C THR A 186 -2.77 -0.84 -2.58
N LYS A 187 -2.21 -2.02 -2.83
CA LYS A 187 -0.79 -2.27 -2.54
C LYS A 187 0.11 -1.48 -3.48
N PHE A 188 1.23 -1.03 -2.94
CA PHE A 188 2.30 -0.40 -3.68
C PHE A 188 3.53 -1.33 -3.69
N SER A 189 4.10 -1.54 -4.88
CA SER A 189 5.37 -2.27 -5.06
C SER A 189 6.30 -1.47 -5.95
N VAL A 190 7.61 -1.62 -5.74
CA VAL A 190 8.64 -0.94 -6.52
C VAL A 190 9.73 -1.92 -6.92
N VAL A 191 10.21 -1.80 -8.16
CA VAL A 191 11.42 -2.46 -8.65
C VAL A 191 12.36 -1.39 -9.20
N SER A 192 13.62 -1.40 -8.76
CA SER A 192 14.65 -0.55 -9.34
C SER A 192 15.17 -1.19 -10.61
N CYS A 193 14.87 -0.59 -11.76
CA CYS A 193 15.36 -1.05 -13.05
C CYS A 193 16.88 -0.87 -13.17
N ALA A 194 17.47 0.09 -12.45
CA ALA A 194 18.92 0.27 -12.42
C ALA A 194 19.67 -0.90 -11.75
N ALA A 195 19.08 -1.49 -10.70
CA ALA A 195 19.65 -2.60 -9.96
C ALA A 195 19.26 -3.97 -10.56
N ALA A 196 18.13 -4.04 -11.26
CA ALA A 196 17.63 -5.26 -11.86
C ALA A 196 18.49 -5.66 -13.06
N SER A 197 19.28 -6.71 -12.90
CA SER A 197 20.14 -7.24 -13.96
C SER A 197 19.46 -8.28 -14.85
N THR A 198 18.36 -8.89 -14.38
CA THR A 198 17.70 -10.01 -15.07
C THR A 198 16.19 -9.88 -15.01
N SER A 199 15.49 -10.52 -15.97
CA SER A 199 14.02 -10.63 -15.94
C SER A 199 13.49 -11.36 -14.71
N ALA A 200 14.31 -12.20 -14.07
CA ALA A 200 13.91 -13.05 -12.96
C ALA A 200 13.36 -12.28 -11.75
N GLU A 201 13.74 -11.01 -11.58
CA GLU A 201 13.14 -10.13 -10.57
C GLU A 201 11.62 -10.01 -10.78
N LEU A 202 11.18 -9.86 -12.04
CA LEU A 202 9.77 -9.74 -12.44
C LEU A 202 9.11 -11.10 -12.67
N THR A 203 9.75 -11.95 -13.47
CA THR A 203 9.19 -13.21 -13.99
C THR A 203 9.51 -14.43 -13.14
N GLY A 204 10.44 -14.33 -12.19
CA GLY A 204 10.95 -15.45 -11.42
C GLY A 204 12.13 -16.14 -12.09
N LEU A 205 12.92 -16.85 -11.30
CA LEU A 205 14.00 -17.70 -11.78
C LEU A 205 13.49 -19.12 -11.91
N SER A 206 13.66 -19.74 -13.08
CA SER A 206 13.16 -21.10 -13.37
C SER A 206 13.44 -22.11 -12.25
N SER A 207 12.45 -22.96 -11.97
CA SER A 207 12.53 -24.03 -10.96
C SER A 207 13.60 -25.08 -11.26
N CYS A 208 14.13 -25.12 -12.49
CA CYS A 208 15.28 -25.98 -12.84
C CYS A 208 16.58 -25.53 -12.16
N TRP A 209 16.68 -24.29 -11.70
CA TRP A 209 17.84 -23.78 -10.98
C TRP A 209 17.71 -24.08 -9.48
N GLY A 210 18.80 -24.49 -8.85
CA GLY A 210 18.81 -24.84 -7.42
C GLY A 210 18.40 -23.69 -6.49
N ASN A 211 18.57 -22.45 -6.94
CA ASN A 211 18.14 -21.21 -6.28
C ASN A 211 16.91 -20.56 -6.94
N GLY A 212 16.14 -21.31 -7.73
CA GLY A 212 14.93 -20.81 -8.39
C GLY A 212 13.90 -20.30 -7.39
N HIS A 213 13.23 -19.20 -7.72
CA HIS A 213 12.20 -18.57 -6.90
C HIS A 213 11.17 -17.85 -7.77
N PRO A 214 9.91 -17.68 -7.31
CA PRO A 214 8.94 -16.84 -8.00
C PRO A 214 9.40 -15.39 -8.14
N GLY A 215 8.90 -14.72 -9.17
CA GLY A 215 9.12 -13.28 -9.36
C GLY A 215 8.17 -12.43 -8.54
N ILE A 216 8.50 -11.15 -8.40
CA ILE A 216 7.71 -10.20 -7.62
C ILE A 216 6.27 -10.05 -8.13
N VAL A 217 6.03 -10.26 -9.43
CA VAL A 217 4.68 -10.23 -10.02
C VAL A 217 3.83 -11.38 -9.45
N HIS A 218 4.38 -12.60 -9.40
CA HIS A 218 3.69 -13.73 -8.76
C HIS A 218 3.48 -13.46 -7.27
N GLU A 219 4.52 -12.98 -6.55
CA GLU A 219 4.41 -12.71 -5.12
C GLU A 219 3.29 -11.71 -4.81
N LEU A 220 3.21 -10.61 -5.56
CA LEU A 220 2.23 -9.55 -5.34
C LEU A 220 0.80 -9.97 -5.65
N LEU A 221 0.60 -10.65 -6.78
CA LEU A 221 -0.72 -11.04 -7.28
C LEU A 221 -1.26 -12.30 -6.58
N VAL A 222 -0.39 -13.30 -6.41
CA VAL A 222 -0.77 -14.62 -5.93
C VAL A 222 -0.57 -14.72 -4.44
N GLN A 223 0.64 -14.50 -3.92
CA GLN A 223 0.91 -14.73 -2.48
C GLN A 223 0.29 -13.65 -1.61
N GLN A 224 0.41 -12.39 -2.03
CA GLN A 224 -0.07 -11.22 -1.33
C GLN A 224 -1.54 -10.86 -1.63
N GLY A 225 -2.13 -11.51 -2.65
CA GLY A 225 -3.55 -11.43 -2.97
C GLY A 225 -4.07 -10.08 -3.46
N CYS A 226 -3.21 -9.19 -3.98
CA CYS A 226 -3.64 -7.90 -4.52
C CYS A 226 -3.80 -8.00 -6.05
N ALA A 227 -5.02 -7.85 -6.55
CA ALA A 227 -5.31 -8.02 -7.97
C ALA A 227 -4.99 -6.78 -8.83
N ASN A 228 -5.08 -5.57 -8.28
CA ASN A 228 -4.82 -4.30 -8.98
C ASN A 228 -3.86 -3.36 -8.23
N PRO A 229 -2.63 -3.82 -7.92
CA PRO A 229 -1.64 -3.01 -7.21
C PRO A 229 -1.15 -1.84 -8.07
N ILE A 230 -0.61 -0.82 -7.41
CA ILE A 230 0.27 0.18 -8.03
C ILE A 230 1.68 -0.41 -8.06
N PHE A 231 2.28 -0.45 -9.24
CA PHE A 231 3.62 -0.99 -9.44
C PHE A 231 4.53 0.06 -10.08
N LEU A 232 5.62 0.41 -9.41
CA LEU A 232 6.61 1.35 -9.89
C LEU A 232 7.83 0.64 -10.47
N LEU A 233 8.13 0.92 -11.73
CA LEU A 233 9.40 0.65 -12.38
C LEU A 233 10.28 1.90 -12.22
N ASP A 234 11.19 1.88 -11.25
CA ASP A 234 11.99 3.06 -10.90
C ASP A 234 13.29 3.11 -11.72
N GLU A 235 13.60 4.28 -12.27
CA GLU A 235 14.78 4.53 -13.11
C GLU A 235 14.85 3.63 -14.37
N VAL A 236 13.74 3.54 -15.11
CA VAL A 236 13.62 2.71 -16.33
C VAL A 236 14.60 3.09 -17.43
N GLU A 237 15.17 4.29 -17.40
CA GLU A 237 16.17 4.72 -18.37
C GLU A 237 17.55 4.09 -18.14
N LYS A 238 17.82 3.59 -16.93
CA LYS A 238 19.11 3.00 -16.57
C LYS A 238 19.24 1.53 -16.97
N SER A 239 18.17 0.96 -17.54
CA SER A 239 18.12 -0.45 -17.96
C SER A 239 18.70 -0.76 -19.34
N GLN A 240 19.31 0.22 -20.00
CA GLN A 240 19.90 0.05 -21.34
C GLN A 240 21.38 -0.39 -21.32
N SER A 241 21.99 -0.59 -20.15
CA SER A 241 23.37 -1.09 -20.06
C SER A 241 23.45 -2.54 -20.57
N GLU A 242 24.57 -2.94 -21.19
CA GLU A 242 24.74 -4.18 -21.99
C GLU A 242 24.44 -5.52 -21.27
N GLY A 243 24.03 -5.53 -20.00
CA GLY A 243 23.57 -6.70 -19.26
C GLY A 243 22.06 -6.76 -18.95
N GLN A 244 21.29 -5.69 -19.18
CA GLN A 244 19.92 -5.53 -18.66
C GLN A 244 18.81 -5.69 -19.71
N GLN A 245 19.18 -5.97 -20.97
CA GLN A 245 18.26 -6.33 -22.05
C GLN A 245 17.24 -7.44 -21.68
N PRO A 246 17.60 -8.47 -20.89
CA PRO A 246 16.64 -9.48 -20.44
C PRO A 246 15.50 -8.90 -19.61
N PHE A 247 15.76 -7.90 -18.75
CA PHE A 247 14.72 -7.27 -17.93
C PHE A 247 13.69 -6.53 -18.79
N MET A 248 14.14 -5.80 -19.81
CA MET A 248 13.25 -5.07 -20.72
C MET A 248 12.35 -5.99 -21.52
N HIS A 249 12.83 -7.19 -21.90
CA HIS A 249 12.00 -8.17 -22.58
C HIS A 249 10.79 -8.63 -21.77
N ALA A 250 10.93 -8.80 -20.45
CA ALA A 250 9.82 -9.16 -19.58
C ALA A 250 8.73 -8.07 -19.56
N LEU A 251 9.13 -6.79 -19.66
CA LEU A 251 8.20 -5.67 -19.64
C LEU A 251 7.31 -5.60 -20.89
N TYR A 252 7.76 -6.08 -22.05
CA TYR A 252 6.95 -6.03 -23.28
C TYR A 252 5.60 -6.73 -23.14
N GLY A 253 5.59 -7.93 -22.56
CA GLY A 253 4.34 -8.67 -22.33
C GLY A 253 3.53 -8.12 -21.16
N LEU A 254 4.19 -7.58 -20.13
CA LEU A 254 3.54 -7.10 -18.90
C LEU A 254 2.87 -5.74 -19.06
N LEU A 255 3.43 -4.85 -19.88
CA LEU A 255 2.88 -3.50 -20.12
C LEU A 255 1.69 -3.50 -21.08
N GLU A 256 1.45 -4.60 -21.79
CA GLU A 256 0.29 -4.77 -22.66
C GLU A 256 -0.80 -5.61 -21.99
N LYS A 257 -1.94 -4.99 -21.66
CA LYS A 257 -3.05 -5.64 -20.93
C LYS A 257 -3.52 -6.97 -21.54
N SER A 258 -3.51 -7.10 -22.87
CA SER A 258 -3.90 -8.33 -23.60
C SER A 258 -2.94 -9.49 -23.34
N PHE A 259 -1.63 -9.23 -23.38
CA PHE A 259 -0.60 -10.22 -23.11
C PHE A 259 -0.46 -10.50 -21.61
N ALA A 260 -0.54 -9.46 -20.77
CA ALA A 260 -0.45 -9.56 -19.32
C ALA A 260 -1.55 -10.44 -18.68
N ARG A 261 -2.70 -10.62 -19.36
CA ARG A 261 -3.74 -11.56 -18.91
C ARG A 261 -3.25 -13.01 -18.84
N ASN A 262 -2.27 -13.35 -19.68
CA ASN A 262 -1.68 -14.69 -19.77
C ASN A 262 -0.20 -14.69 -19.36
N PHE A 263 0.18 -13.83 -18.41
CA PHE A 263 1.56 -13.77 -17.92
C PHE A 263 1.95 -15.10 -17.29
N LYS A 264 3.17 -15.58 -17.54
CA LYS A 264 3.70 -16.81 -16.97
C LYS A 264 4.94 -16.49 -16.14
N ASP A 265 4.90 -16.86 -14.88
CA ASP A 265 6.07 -16.86 -14.00
C ASP A 265 6.93 -18.09 -14.32
N GLU A 266 8.23 -17.88 -14.51
CA GLU A 266 9.19 -18.91 -14.94
C GLU A 266 9.42 -19.99 -13.89
N PHE A 267 9.24 -19.66 -12.61
CA PHE A 267 9.42 -20.61 -11.52
C PHE A 267 8.23 -21.56 -11.42
N VAL A 268 7.01 -21.01 -11.29
CA VAL A 268 5.80 -21.84 -11.14
C VAL A 268 5.32 -22.43 -12.46
N ASN A 269 5.54 -21.72 -13.57
CA ASN A 269 5.12 -22.08 -14.92
C ASN A 269 3.60 -22.35 -15.02
N VAL A 270 2.82 -21.43 -14.44
CA VAL A 270 1.35 -21.38 -14.47
C VAL A 270 0.95 -20.00 -14.96
N THR A 271 -0.13 -19.91 -15.72
CA THR A 271 -0.65 -18.65 -16.25
C THR A 271 -1.31 -17.82 -15.14
N ILE A 272 -0.89 -16.57 -15.01
CA ILE A 272 -1.35 -15.60 -14.02
C ILE A 272 -1.83 -14.34 -14.73
N ASN A 273 -2.98 -13.82 -14.32
CA ASN A 273 -3.58 -12.63 -14.86
C ASN A 273 -3.01 -11.36 -14.22
N ALA A 274 -2.01 -10.77 -14.87
CA ALA A 274 -1.36 -9.53 -14.46
C ALA A 274 -1.98 -8.27 -15.12
N SER A 275 -3.07 -8.41 -15.88
CA SER A 275 -3.65 -7.31 -16.69
C SER A 275 -4.22 -6.13 -15.88
N LYS A 276 -4.37 -6.30 -14.56
CA LYS A 276 -4.93 -5.29 -13.65
C LYS A 276 -3.89 -4.55 -12.83
N ILE A 277 -2.60 -4.84 -13.01
CA ILE A 277 -1.52 -4.04 -12.43
C ILE A 277 -1.59 -2.62 -13.00
N ASN A 278 -1.53 -1.62 -12.11
CA ASN A 278 -1.42 -0.22 -12.47
C ASN A 278 0.07 0.15 -12.56
N TRP A 279 0.62 0.10 -13.77
CA TRP A 279 2.03 0.38 -14.02
C TRP A 279 2.34 1.88 -14.01
N PHE A 280 3.31 2.24 -13.19
CA PHE A 280 4.01 3.51 -13.21
C PHE A 280 5.49 3.26 -13.49
N ALA A 281 6.11 4.17 -14.23
CA ALA A 281 7.54 4.20 -14.45
C ALA A 281 8.10 5.56 -14.02
N SER A 282 9.38 5.59 -13.66
CA SER A 282 10.09 6.82 -13.31
C SER A 282 11.32 6.93 -14.21
N ALA A 283 11.53 8.11 -14.79
CA ALA A 283 12.71 8.42 -15.57
C ALA A 283 13.20 9.85 -15.34
N ASN A 284 14.49 10.07 -15.54
CA ASN A 284 15.07 11.43 -15.56
C ASN A 284 15.23 11.97 -16.98
N ASP A 285 15.49 11.10 -17.96
CA ASP A 285 15.51 11.43 -19.39
C ASP A 285 14.70 10.37 -20.16
N VAL A 286 13.77 10.85 -20.97
CA VAL A 286 12.90 9.99 -21.80
C VAL A 286 13.59 9.54 -23.09
N ASN A 287 14.62 10.27 -23.53
CA ASN A 287 15.33 9.95 -24.77
C ASN A 287 16.27 8.75 -24.62
N SER A 288 16.68 8.45 -23.39
CA SER A 288 17.45 7.25 -23.03
C SER A 288 16.61 5.97 -22.97
N LEU A 289 15.28 6.05 -23.16
CA LEU A 289 14.42 4.86 -23.19
C LEU A 289 14.37 4.25 -24.59
N ASP A 290 14.35 2.91 -24.63
CA ASP A 290 14.10 2.16 -25.86
C ASP A 290 12.73 2.55 -26.44
N PRO A 291 12.64 3.01 -27.71
CA PRO A 291 11.39 3.49 -28.30
C PRO A 291 10.19 2.55 -28.15
N PRO A 292 10.30 1.22 -28.32
CA PRO A 292 9.18 0.30 -28.12
C PRO A 292 8.63 0.33 -26.68
N ILE A 293 9.49 0.48 -25.67
CA ILE A 293 9.02 0.58 -24.27
C ILE A 293 8.40 1.95 -24.03
N ARG A 294 9.04 3.01 -24.52
CA ARG A 294 8.53 4.38 -24.41
C ARG A 294 7.12 4.52 -24.96
N ASP A 295 6.84 3.92 -26.12
CA ASP A 295 5.52 3.99 -26.78
C ASP A 295 4.39 3.30 -25.99
N ARG A 296 4.72 2.49 -24.99
CA ARG A 296 3.76 1.85 -24.07
C ARG A 296 3.42 2.69 -22.85
N PHE A 297 4.07 3.84 -22.68
CA PHE A 297 3.82 4.77 -21.59
C PHE A 297 3.24 6.10 -22.10
N GLU A 298 2.25 6.62 -21.38
CA GLU A 298 1.92 8.03 -21.45
C GLU A 298 2.89 8.81 -20.55
N VAL A 299 3.68 9.69 -21.16
CA VAL A 299 4.71 10.46 -20.46
C VAL A 299 4.08 11.70 -19.83
N ILE A 300 4.32 11.89 -18.54
CA ILE A 300 3.88 13.07 -17.80
C ILE A 300 5.05 13.69 -17.04
N HIS A 301 5.19 15.00 -17.17
CA HIS A 301 6.26 15.74 -16.52
C HIS A 301 5.92 16.03 -15.06
N VAL A 302 6.87 15.78 -14.18
CA VAL A 302 6.83 16.18 -12.78
C VAL A 302 7.74 17.39 -12.62
N ASN A 303 7.12 18.52 -12.30
CA ASN A 303 7.84 19.77 -12.11
C ASN A 303 8.77 19.69 -10.89
N VAL A 304 9.86 20.44 -10.94
CA VAL A 304 10.66 20.71 -9.74
C VAL A 304 9.82 21.61 -8.82
N PRO A 305 9.75 21.34 -7.50
CA PRO A 305 9.03 22.20 -6.57
C PRO A 305 9.47 23.66 -6.71
N SER A 306 8.50 24.55 -6.94
CA SER A 306 8.71 25.98 -6.88
C SER A 306 8.93 26.45 -5.44
N ARG A 307 9.32 27.71 -5.24
CA ARG A 307 9.47 28.26 -3.89
C ARG A 307 8.17 28.20 -3.09
N SER A 308 7.03 28.54 -3.71
CA SER A 308 5.71 28.45 -3.09
C SER A 308 5.30 27.01 -2.78
N ASP A 309 5.73 26.04 -3.59
CA ASP A 309 5.51 24.62 -3.29
C ASP A 309 6.31 24.20 -2.05
N LEU A 310 7.58 24.62 -1.98
CA LEU A 310 8.45 24.32 -0.85
C LEU A 310 7.95 24.92 0.47
N GLU A 311 7.32 26.10 0.44
CA GLU A 311 6.65 26.70 1.61
C GLU A 311 5.59 25.76 2.21
N LEU A 312 4.92 24.96 1.38
CA LEU A 312 3.93 23.98 1.81
C LEU A 312 4.54 22.62 2.16
N ILE A 313 5.56 22.20 1.41
CA ILE A 313 6.17 20.87 1.53
C ILE A 313 7.10 20.76 2.75
N VAL A 314 7.92 21.77 3.03
CA VAL A 314 8.94 21.73 4.09
C VAL A 314 8.33 21.48 5.48
N PRO A 315 7.27 22.19 5.92
CA PRO A 315 6.62 21.91 7.21
C PRO A 315 6.07 20.49 7.31
N GLN A 316 5.55 19.94 6.20
CA GLN A 316 5.03 18.58 6.15
C GLN A 316 6.14 17.53 6.25
N ILE A 317 7.31 17.80 5.64
CA ILE A 317 8.49 16.94 5.77
C ILE A 317 8.94 16.89 7.22
N TYR A 318 9.08 18.05 7.86
CA TYR A 318 9.46 18.15 9.26
C TYR A 318 8.51 17.34 10.15
N LYS A 319 7.20 17.59 10.02
CA LYS A 319 6.18 16.87 10.78
C LYS A 319 6.28 15.36 10.57
N ARG A 320 6.38 14.91 9.31
CA ARG A 320 6.51 13.47 8.98
C ARG A 320 7.76 12.85 9.61
N GLN A 321 8.90 13.54 9.60
CA GLN A 321 10.13 13.02 10.21
C GLN A 321 10.03 12.91 11.73
N VAL A 322 9.43 13.90 12.39
CA VAL A 322 9.14 13.83 13.83
C VAL A 322 8.18 12.68 14.13
N ASP A 323 7.15 12.51 13.31
CA ASP A 323 6.13 11.47 13.47
C ASP A 323 6.70 10.06 13.27
N ASP A 324 7.44 9.85 12.17
CA ASP A 324 8.04 8.56 11.79
C ASP A 324 9.07 8.07 12.84
N HIS A 325 9.72 8.98 13.57
CA HIS A 325 10.64 8.66 14.67
C HIS A 325 9.99 8.59 16.06
N GLY A 326 8.69 8.90 16.18
CA GLY A 326 8.00 8.90 17.48
C GLY A 326 8.45 10.03 18.41
N LEU A 327 8.95 11.14 17.88
CA LEU A 327 9.56 12.24 18.65
C LEU A 327 8.60 13.41 18.88
N GLN A 328 7.29 13.21 18.74
CA GLN A 328 6.28 14.27 18.87
C GLN A 328 6.23 14.91 20.27
N HIS A 329 6.67 14.17 21.29
CA HIS A 329 6.73 14.63 22.67
C HIS A 329 8.05 15.34 23.00
N ILE A 330 9.02 15.33 22.07
CA ILE A 330 10.33 15.96 22.22
C ILE A 330 10.41 17.23 21.40
N TYR A 331 9.93 17.23 20.16
CA TYR A 331 10.02 18.37 19.25
C TYR A 331 8.75 19.20 19.18
N ALA A 332 8.92 20.48 18.87
CA ALA A 332 7.80 21.37 18.58
C ALA A 332 6.91 20.82 17.43
N PRO A 333 5.59 21.04 17.46
CA PRO A 333 4.68 20.50 16.44
C PRO A 333 4.81 21.17 15.07
N SER A 334 5.48 22.33 14.99
CA SER A 334 5.66 23.11 13.77
C SER A 334 7.05 23.73 13.68
N LEU A 335 7.54 23.85 12.46
CA LEU A 335 8.78 24.55 12.13
C LEU A 335 8.59 26.07 12.33
N SER A 336 9.62 26.77 12.82
CA SER A 336 9.60 28.23 12.91
C SER A 336 9.80 28.91 11.55
N ASP A 337 9.26 30.12 11.41
CA ASP A 337 9.35 30.91 10.17
C ASP A 337 10.79 31.26 9.77
N ASP A 338 11.69 31.41 10.75
CA ASP A 338 13.11 31.67 10.52
C ASP A 338 13.79 30.49 9.82
N ILE A 339 13.51 29.26 10.27
CA ILE A 339 14.07 28.04 9.68
C ILE A 339 13.46 27.74 8.32
N LEU A 340 12.15 27.96 8.17
CA LEU A 340 11.51 27.88 6.87
C LEU A 340 12.16 28.87 5.88
N SER A 341 12.33 30.12 6.29
CA SER A 341 12.98 31.16 5.49
C SER A 341 14.43 30.82 5.15
N LEU A 342 15.17 30.22 6.08
CA LEU A 342 16.52 29.72 5.85
C LEU A 342 16.52 28.65 4.75
N LEU A 343 15.71 27.61 4.89
CA LEU A 343 15.63 26.50 3.93
C LEU A 343 15.21 26.96 2.53
N LEU A 344 14.28 27.92 2.43
CA LEU A 344 13.84 28.48 1.15
C LEU A 344 14.93 29.34 0.48
N LYS A 345 15.77 30.04 1.26
CA LYS A 345 16.92 30.81 0.74
C LYS A 345 18.03 29.92 0.20
N MET A 346 18.13 28.67 0.65
CA MET A 346 19.18 27.74 0.24
C MET A 346 19.05 27.25 -1.22
N LYS A 347 17.97 27.60 -1.93
CA LYS A 347 17.71 27.24 -3.34
C LYS A 347 17.84 25.74 -3.63
N ILE A 348 17.48 24.91 -2.66
CA ILE A 348 17.51 23.45 -2.81
C ILE A 348 16.23 23.00 -3.49
N SER A 349 16.36 22.45 -4.69
CA SER A 349 15.25 21.91 -5.48
C SER A 349 14.90 20.46 -5.13
N SER A 350 15.81 19.72 -4.52
CA SER A 350 15.62 18.30 -4.21
C SER A 350 14.97 18.10 -2.83
N ILE A 351 13.75 17.56 -2.82
CA ILE A 351 13.04 17.19 -1.59
C ILE A 351 13.85 16.17 -0.77
N ARG A 352 14.54 15.24 -1.44
CA ARG A 352 15.44 14.28 -0.76
C ARG A 352 16.52 15.00 0.05
N ARG A 353 17.11 16.07 -0.52
CA ARG A 353 18.16 16.83 0.16
C ARG A 353 17.61 17.61 1.35
N ILE A 354 16.43 18.21 1.20
CA ILE A 354 15.72 18.90 2.29
C ILE A 354 15.45 17.93 3.45
N LYS A 355 14.94 16.72 3.17
CA LYS A 355 14.74 15.67 4.18
C LYS A 355 16.01 15.39 4.96
N VAL A 356 17.14 15.17 4.27
CA VAL A 356 18.44 14.90 4.92
C VAL A 356 18.90 16.06 5.80
N LEU A 357 18.67 17.31 5.38
CA LEU A 357 19.04 18.48 6.18
C LEU A 357 18.20 18.61 7.44
N ILE A 358 16.88 18.42 7.34
CA ILE A 358 15.98 18.46 8.50
C ILE A 358 16.31 17.30 9.45
N GLU A 359 16.59 16.10 8.93
CA GLU A 359 17.01 14.95 9.73
C GLU A 359 18.28 15.25 10.56
N ARG A 360 19.29 15.84 9.91
CA ARG A 360 20.52 16.25 10.58
C ARG A 360 20.27 17.34 11.63
N ALA A 361 19.41 18.30 11.32
CA ALA A 361 19.05 19.36 12.26
C ALA A 361 18.32 18.80 13.49
N LEU A 362 17.39 17.86 13.31
CA LEU A 362 16.78 17.11 14.40
C LEU A 362 17.85 16.40 15.23
N ALA A 363 18.76 15.66 14.61
CA ALA A 363 19.82 14.95 15.33
C ALA A 363 20.72 15.91 16.16
N ASN A 364 21.06 17.09 15.62
CA ASN A 364 21.86 18.09 16.33
C ASN A 364 21.07 18.74 17.49
N ALA A 365 19.80 19.04 17.26
CA ALA A 365 18.92 19.64 18.25
C ALA A 365 18.61 18.71 19.42
N ALA A 366 18.71 17.38 19.23
CA ALA A 366 18.46 16.37 20.26
C ALA A 366 19.31 16.55 21.53
N ILE A 367 20.47 17.21 21.43
CA ILE A 367 21.32 17.53 22.59
C ILE A 367 20.56 18.39 23.63
N ARG A 368 19.57 19.18 23.18
CA ARG A 368 18.75 20.05 24.04
C ARG A 368 17.51 19.37 24.63
N ALA A 369 17.21 18.12 24.24
CA ALA A 369 15.95 17.44 24.59
C ALA A 369 15.71 17.19 26.10
N ASN A 370 16.75 17.27 26.93
CA ASN A 370 16.67 16.99 28.37
C ASN A 370 16.96 18.20 29.26
N GLN A 371 17.05 19.40 28.69
CA GLN A 371 17.57 20.55 29.43
C GLN A 371 16.50 21.26 30.27
N ASP A 372 15.26 21.41 29.78
CA ASP A 372 14.28 22.30 30.42
C ASP A 372 12.82 21.79 30.47
N GLY A 373 12.54 20.55 30.05
CA GLY A 373 11.18 20.00 30.02
C GLY A 373 10.25 20.59 28.94
N ASP A 374 10.73 21.62 28.23
CA ASP A 374 10.07 22.22 27.07
C ASP A 374 10.37 21.46 25.77
N LEU A 375 9.48 21.60 24.78
CA LEU A 375 9.67 21.03 23.46
C LEU A 375 10.86 21.70 22.74
N VAL A 376 11.68 20.88 22.08
CA VAL A 376 12.84 21.34 21.31
C VAL A 376 12.38 22.01 20.01
N HIS A 377 12.81 23.25 19.85
CA HIS A 377 12.70 23.98 18.58
C HIS A 377 14.01 23.87 17.79
N LEU A 378 13.88 23.70 16.47
CA LEU A 378 15.03 23.80 15.57
C LEU A 378 15.47 25.27 15.46
N VAL A 379 16.77 25.48 15.53
CA VAL A 379 17.44 26.78 15.38
C VAL A 379 18.45 26.73 14.23
N CYS A 380 18.91 27.89 13.75
CA CYS A 380 19.78 27.98 12.58
C CYS A 380 21.10 27.21 12.78
N GLU A 381 21.60 27.16 14.01
CA GLU A 381 22.83 26.48 14.40
C GLU A 381 22.74 24.95 14.30
N ASP A 382 21.53 24.39 14.26
CA ASP A 382 21.34 22.94 14.09
C ASP A 382 21.63 22.49 12.66
N PHE A 383 21.59 23.41 11.70
CA PHE A 383 21.87 23.10 10.30
C PHE A 383 23.38 23.16 10.05
N PRO A 384 23.95 22.18 9.32
CA PRO A 384 25.39 22.16 9.04
C PRO A 384 25.84 23.42 8.29
N ASP A 385 27.09 23.85 8.50
CA ASP A 385 27.64 25.06 7.88
C ASP A 385 27.81 24.84 6.36
N MET A 386 26.91 25.42 5.57
CA MET A 386 26.72 25.04 4.15
C MET A 386 27.74 25.64 3.18
N ARG A 387 28.71 26.44 3.65
CA ARG A 387 29.76 27.01 2.79
C ARG A 387 30.62 25.93 2.14
N SER A 388 30.82 24.80 2.81
CA SER A 388 31.62 23.68 2.29
C SER A 388 30.92 22.82 1.23
N GLU A 389 29.60 22.98 1.01
CA GLU A 389 28.84 22.15 0.07
C GLU A 389 28.50 22.86 -1.25
N GLN A 390 28.64 24.18 -1.34
CA GLN A 390 28.53 24.90 -2.62
C GLN A 390 29.71 24.60 -3.57
N GLU A 391 30.84 24.13 -3.04
CA GLU A 391 32.04 23.77 -3.83
C GLU A 391 31.98 22.35 -4.44
N SER A 392 31.00 21.52 -4.07
CA SER A 392 30.90 20.14 -4.55
C SER A 392 29.98 19.95 -5.77
N LEU A 393 29.54 21.03 -6.43
CA LEU A 393 28.98 20.90 -7.77
C LEU A 393 30.13 20.52 -8.72
N PRO A 394 30.00 19.43 -9.52
CA PRO A 394 31.07 19.03 -10.43
C PRO A 394 31.36 20.19 -11.36
N ARG A 395 32.60 20.70 -11.31
CA ARG A 395 33.08 21.67 -12.29
C ARG A 395 32.95 21.01 -13.65
N ILE A 396 32.09 21.56 -14.51
CA ILE A 396 32.00 21.19 -15.92
C ILE A 396 33.39 21.44 -16.50
N GLY A 397 34.15 20.36 -16.68
CA GLY A 397 35.39 20.40 -17.44
C GLY A 397 35.00 20.67 -18.89
N PHE A 398 35.29 21.87 -19.37
CA PHE A 398 35.36 22.11 -20.82
C PHE A 398 36.52 21.27 -21.35
N ILE A 399 36.22 20.31 -22.22
CA ILE A 399 37.19 19.70 -23.15
C ILE A 399 37.05 20.42 -24.49
#